data_AF-A0A5N5K7V4-F1
#
_entry.id   AF-A0A5N5K7V4-F1
#
_cell.length_a   1.000
_cell.length_b   1.000
_cell.length_c   1.000
_cell.angle_alpha   90.00
_cell.angle_beta   90.00
_cell.angle_gamma   90.00
#
_symmetry.space_group_name_H-M   'P 1'
#
loop_
_entity.id
_entity.type
_entity.pdbx_description
1 polymer ?
#
loop_
_entity_poly.entity_id
_entity_poly.type
_entity_poly.pdbx_seq_one_letter_code
_entity_poly.pdbx_strand_id
1 'polypeptide(L)'
;MTAFKSSVSLSSINGGHAKAGEVHVIIGPMFAGKTTGLLRRIKSESSSGRTVAMIKSSKDTRYAKDSVVTHDGLKFPCWALPDLASFQHKLGDDEYQKIDVIGIDEAQFFEDLYDFCCKAADHDGKTIIVAGLDGDYLRRSFGSILDVIPLADTVTKLTARCDLCGGRAFFTWRKTSETKTELIGGSDLYMPVCRQHYVSGESAIESTRTVLESFKVPNDSQTEVSADLI
;
A
#
# COMPACT_ATOMS: atom_id res chain seq x y z
N MET A 1 48.88 -24.34 28.10
CA MET A 1 48.68 -22.87 28.14
C MET A 1 47.87 -22.54 26.90
N THR A 2 46.60 -22.16 26.90
CA THR A 2 45.74 -21.58 27.96
C THR A 2 44.30 -21.95 27.57
N ALA A 3 43.61 -22.71 28.42
CA ALA A 3 42.21 -23.05 28.21
C ALA A 3 41.35 -21.85 28.61
N PHE A 4 40.62 -21.27 27.66
CA PHE A 4 39.58 -20.29 27.97
C PHE A 4 38.40 -21.01 28.60
N LYS A 5 38.28 -20.89 29.93
CA LYS A 5 37.04 -21.11 30.65
C LYS A 5 36.21 -19.84 30.55
N SER A 6 35.02 -19.93 29.95
CA SER A 6 33.93 -19.00 30.24
C SER A 6 32.71 -19.81 30.66
N SER A 7 32.60 -20.00 31.97
CA SER A 7 31.39 -20.45 32.64
C SER A 7 30.37 -19.31 32.59
N VAL A 8 29.54 -19.27 31.55
CA VAL A 8 28.32 -18.46 31.59
C VAL A 8 27.23 -19.33 32.22
N SER A 9 26.90 -19.01 33.46
CA SER A 9 25.74 -19.53 34.17
C SER A 9 24.48 -19.07 33.42
N LEU A 10 23.82 -19.98 32.71
CA LEU A 10 22.43 -19.77 32.25
C LEU A 10 21.52 -19.78 33.48
N SER A 11 21.36 -18.61 34.10
CA SER A 11 20.25 -18.35 35.00
C SER A 11 18.97 -18.38 34.17
N SER A 12 18.09 -19.33 34.48
CA SER A 12 16.78 -19.53 33.88
C SER A 12 16.02 -18.22 33.70
N ILE A 13 15.87 -17.78 32.46
CA ILE A 13 14.98 -16.68 32.10
C ILE A 13 13.56 -17.24 32.17
N ASN A 14 12.96 -17.21 33.36
CA ASN A 14 11.52 -17.31 33.52
C ASN A 14 10.88 -15.99 33.05
N GLY A 15 10.87 -15.77 31.75
CA GLY A 15 9.98 -14.83 31.09
C GLY A 15 8.93 -15.66 30.38
N GLY A 16 7.67 -15.59 30.79
CA GLY A 16 6.59 -16.16 29.98
C GLY A 16 6.76 -15.64 28.56
N HIS A 17 7.02 -16.53 27.60
CA HIS A 17 7.24 -16.14 26.22
C HIS A 17 6.00 -15.42 25.72
N ALA A 18 6.03 -14.09 25.72
CA ALA A 18 5.06 -13.30 24.98
C ALA A 18 5.10 -13.83 23.54
N LYS A 19 3.95 -14.30 23.07
CA LYS A 19 3.85 -14.87 21.72
C LYS A 19 4.29 -13.76 20.75
N ALA A 20 5.29 -14.04 19.92
CA ALA A 20 5.75 -13.07 18.94
C ALA A 20 4.59 -12.67 18.01
N GLY A 21 4.55 -11.40 17.61
CA GLY A 21 3.62 -10.93 16.59
C GLY A 21 3.95 -11.53 15.22
N GLU A 22 3.10 -11.26 14.24
CA GLU A 22 3.25 -11.73 12.87
C GLU A 22 2.90 -10.61 11.91
N VAL A 23 3.55 -10.55 10.75
CA VAL A 23 3.28 -9.58 9.68
C VAL A 23 2.89 -10.31 8.40
N HIS A 24 1.68 -10.02 7.89
CA HIS A 24 1.16 -10.60 6.66
C HIS A 24 0.84 -9.53 5.65
N VAL A 25 1.34 -9.67 4.43
CA VAL A 25 1.20 -8.67 3.36
C VAL A 25 0.34 -9.23 2.23
N ILE A 26 -0.69 -8.48 1.81
CA ILE A 26 -1.57 -8.76 0.69
C ILE A 26 -1.42 -7.63 -0.33
N ILE A 27 -0.70 -7.90 -1.40
CA ILE A 27 -0.40 -6.92 -2.46
C ILE A 27 -1.00 -7.31 -3.80
N GLY A 28 -0.98 -6.40 -4.76
CA GLY A 28 -1.45 -6.61 -6.12
C GLY A 28 -2.06 -5.35 -6.75
N PRO A 29 -2.41 -5.41 -8.05
CA PRO A 29 -2.95 -4.25 -8.75
C PRO A 29 -4.32 -3.83 -8.21
N MET A 30 -4.82 -2.67 -8.64
CA MET A 30 -6.21 -2.30 -8.43
C MET A 30 -7.14 -3.42 -8.95
N PHE A 31 -8.31 -3.56 -8.31
CA PHE A 31 -9.33 -4.56 -8.67
C PHE A 31 -8.94 -6.03 -8.45
N ALA A 32 -7.83 -6.30 -7.74
CA ALA A 32 -7.40 -7.65 -7.39
C ALA A 32 -8.11 -8.22 -6.13
N GLY A 33 -9.02 -7.48 -5.51
CA GLY A 33 -9.74 -7.92 -4.30
C GLY A 33 -8.92 -7.90 -3.01
N LYS A 34 -7.92 -7.01 -2.90
CA LYS A 34 -7.06 -6.89 -1.71
C LYS A 34 -7.84 -6.59 -0.44
N THR A 35 -8.67 -5.53 -0.46
CA THR A 35 -9.55 -5.15 0.63
C THR A 35 -10.51 -6.29 1.01
N THR A 36 -11.07 -7.02 0.05
CA THR A 36 -11.88 -8.22 0.32
C THR A 36 -11.09 -9.29 1.05
N GLY A 37 -9.87 -9.58 0.60
CA GLY A 37 -8.97 -10.54 1.22
C GLY A 37 -8.63 -10.16 2.67
N LEU A 38 -8.29 -8.89 2.90
CA LEU A 38 -8.03 -8.33 4.23
C LEU A 38 -9.27 -8.47 5.14
N LEU A 39 -10.43 -7.99 4.69
CA LEU A 39 -11.69 -8.06 5.44
C LEU A 39 -12.08 -9.49 5.80
N ARG A 40 -11.89 -10.43 4.88
CA ARG A 40 -12.16 -11.85 5.12
C ARG A 40 -11.26 -12.40 6.23
N ARG A 41 -9.97 -12.04 6.23
CA ARG A 41 -9.03 -12.49 7.25
C ARG A 41 -9.33 -11.87 8.61
N ILE A 42 -9.58 -10.56 8.67
CA ILE A 42 -9.97 -9.86 9.91
C ILE A 42 -11.24 -10.45 10.52
N LYS A 43 -12.25 -10.77 9.70
CA LYS A 43 -13.46 -11.45 10.19
C LYS A 43 -13.20 -12.85 10.73
N SER A 44 -12.29 -13.60 10.10
CA SER A 44 -11.89 -14.93 10.55
C SER A 44 -11.21 -14.87 11.93
N GLU A 45 -10.29 -13.92 12.12
CA GLU A 45 -9.60 -13.71 13.40
C GLU A 45 -10.61 -13.31 14.50
N SER A 46 -11.52 -12.38 14.20
CA SER A 46 -12.58 -11.97 15.12
C SER A 46 -13.51 -13.13 15.48
N SER A 47 -13.90 -13.95 14.51
CA SER A 47 -14.73 -15.14 14.73
C SER A 47 -14.02 -16.22 15.56
N SER A 48 -12.68 -16.18 15.61
CA SER A 48 -11.85 -17.05 16.43
C SER A 48 -11.64 -16.50 17.85
N GLY A 49 -12.34 -15.43 18.22
CA GLY A 49 -12.31 -14.82 19.55
C GLY A 49 -11.18 -13.81 19.77
N ARG A 50 -10.42 -13.45 18.73
CA ARG A 50 -9.37 -12.43 18.82
C ARG A 50 -9.96 -11.03 18.67
N THR A 51 -9.44 -10.08 19.44
CA THR A 51 -9.80 -8.67 19.33
C THR A 51 -9.11 -8.08 18.11
N VAL A 52 -9.88 -7.46 17.21
CA VAL A 52 -9.37 -6.94 15.94
C VAL A 52 -9.62 -5.44 15.80
N ALA A 53 -8.70 -4.76 15.12
CA ALA A 53 -8.90 -3.39 14.64
C ALA A 53 -8.62 -3.30 13.14
N MET A 54 -9.31 -2.39 12.45
CA MET A 54 -9.09 -2.08 11.05
C MET A 54 -8.69 -0.62 10.91
N ILE A 55 -7.68 -0.32 10.12
CA ILE A 55 -7.19 1.03 9.83
C ILE A 55 -7.21 1.23 8.31
N LYS A 56 -7.59 2.42 7.87
CA LYS A 56 -7.46 2.86 6.47
C LYS A 56 -6.81 4.25 6.43
N SER A 57 -6.10 4.54 5.34
CA SER A 57 -5.58 5.90 5.14
C SER A 57 -6.72 6.89 4.92
N SER A 58 -6.66 8.05 5.59
CA SER A 58 -7.57 9.16 5.34
C SER A 58 -7.30 9.87 4.01
N LYS A 59 -6.15 9.59 3.36
CA LYS A 59 -5.84 10.09 2.01
C LYS A 59 -6.75 9.44 0.95
N ASP A 60 -7.26 8.23 1.20
CA ASP A 60 -8.20 7.57 0.31
C ASP A 60 -9.66 7.96 0.61
N THR A 61 -10.18 8.84 -0.23
CA THR A 61 -11.55 9.38 -0.15
C THR A 61 -12.54 8.72 -1.13
N ARG A 62 -12.14 7.66 -1.88
CA ARG A 62 -12.98 7.00 -2.91
C ARG A 62 -14.22 6.34 -2.33
N TYR A 63 -14.06 5.72 -1.18
CA TYR A 63 -15.13 5.16 -0.38
C TYR A 63 -15.30 6.10 0.79
N ALA A 64 -16.53 6.61 0.99
CA ALA A 64 -16.94 7.69 1.89
C ALA A 64 -16.01 7.97 3.09
N LYS A 65 -15.95 9.25 3.51
CA LYS A 65 -15.27 9.75 4.73
C LYS A 65 -15.58 8.96 6.03
N ASP A 66 -16.52 8.03 5.98
CA ASP A 66 -16.98 7.25 7.11
C ASP A 66 -15.94 6.21 7.54
N SER A 67 -15.93 5.94 8.85
CA SER A 67 -15.16 4.92 9.56
C SER A 67 -15.55 3.48 9.16
N VAL A 68 -15.81 3.21 7.89
CA VAL A 68 -16.25 1.92 7.38
C VAL A 68 -15.57 1.60 6.06
N VAL A 69 -14.83 0.49 6.02
CA VAL A 69 -14.35 -0.08 4.75
C VAL A 69 -15.51 -0.87 4.12
N THR A 70 -15.81 -0.57 2.85
CA THR A 70 -16.86 -1.26 2.09
C THR A 70 -16.31 -1.87 0.81
N HIS A 71 -16.33 -3.21 0.71
CA HIS A 71 -16.03 -3.92 -0.53
C HIS A 71 -16.93 -5.16 -0.62
N ASP A 72 -17.51 -5.43 -1.80
CA ASP A 72 -18.44 -6.54 -2.05
C ASP A 72 -19.61 -6.65 -1.04
N GLY A 73 -20.14 -5.50 -0.60
CA GLY A 73 -21.27 -5.44 0.36
C GLY A 73 -20.90 -5.71 1.82
N LEU A 74 -19.63 -6.00 2.12
CA LEU A 74 -19.14 -6.16 3.48
C LEU A 74 -18.78 -4.80 4.07
N LYS A 75 -19.37 -4.44 5.22
CA LYS A 75 -19.02 -3.25 6.00
C LYS A 75 -18.23 -3.67 7.24
N PHE A 76 -17.13 -2.97 7.54
CA PHE A 76 -16.36 -3.19 8.77
C PHE A 76 -15.93 -1.84 9.38
N PRO A 77 -16.18 -1.59 10.67
CA PRO A 77 -15.73 -0.37 11.34
C PRO A 77 -14.20 -0.23 11.27
N CYS A 78 -13.69 0.94 10.88
CA CYS A 78 -12.27 1.20 10.74
C CYS A 78 -11.86 2.60 11.19
N TRP A 79 -10.61 2.74 11.57
CA TRP A 79 -9.98 4.01 11.90
C TRP A 79 -9.43 4.65 10.63
N ALA A 80 -10.02 5.77 10.21
CA ALA A 80 -9.47 6.59 9.12
C ALA A 80 -8.38 7.51 9.69
N LEU A 81 -7.12 7.24 9.36
CA LEU A 81 -5.98 7.94 9.94
C LEU A 81 -5.04 8.52 8.85
N PRO A 82 -4.41 9.68 9.10
CA PRO A 82 -3.37 10.20 8.22
C PRO A 82 -2.02 9.48 8.37
N ASP A 83 -1.77 8.92 9.56
CA ASP A 83 -0.55 8.21 9.97
C ASP A 83 -0.92 7.07 10.94
N LEU A 84 -0.09 6.03 11.02
CA LEU A 84 -0.30 4.88 11.90
C LEU A 84 0.17 5.15 13.33
N ALA A 85 1.17 6.02 13.51
CA ALA A 85 1.71 6.39 14.82
C ALA A 85 0.64 6.99 15.75
N SER A 86 -0.37 7.69 15.22
CA SER A 86 -1.48 8.25 15.99
C SER A 86 -2.52 7.23 16.44
N PHE A 87 -2.48 5.99 15.94
CA PHE A 87 -3.49 4.97 16.23
C PHE A 87 -3.58 4.64 17.72
N GLN A 88 -2.44 4.29 18.34
CA GLN A 88 -2.39 3.93 19.76
C GLN A 88 -2.87 5.09 20.64
N HIS A 89 -2.39 6.31 20.38
CA HIS A 89 -2.79 7.50 21.15
C HIS A 89 -4.29 7.81 21.04
N LYS A 90 -4.89 7.65 19.85
CA LYS A 90 -6.33 7.89 19.65
C LYS A 90 -7.22 6.82 20.27
N LEU A 91 -6.74 5.58 20.29
CA LEU A 91 -7.47 4.47 20.87
C LEU A 91 -7.37 4.44 22.40
N GLY A 92 -6.23 4.89 22.95
CA GLY A 92 -5.87 4.77 24.36
C GLY A 92 -5.10 3.47 24.63
N ASP A 93 -4.13 3.54 25.55
CA ASP A 93 -3.20 2.44 25.81
C ASP A 93 -3.91 1.16 26.25
N ASP A 94 -4.86 1.25 27.18
CA ASP A 94 -5.59 0.09 27.70
C ASP A 94 -6.38 -0.65 26.61
N GLU A 95 -6.97 0.09 25.68
CA GLU A 95 -7.72 -0.50 24.55
C GLU A 95 -6.76 -1.04 23.48
N TYR A 96 -5.64 -0.37 23.24
CA TYR A 96 -4.61 -0.86 22.32
C TYR A 96 -3.99 -2.18 22.79
N GLN A 97 -3.76 -2.35 24.09
CA GLN A 97 -3.22 -3.60 24.64
C GLN A 97 -4.17 -4.80 24.44
N LYS A 98 -5.48 -4.57 24.39
CA LYS A 98 -6.48 -5.63 24.15
C LYS A 98 -6.51 -6.11 22.70
N ILE A 99 -5.97 -5.35 21.75
CA ILE A 99 -5.98 -5.73 20.34
C ILE A 99 -4.95 -6.81 20.05
N ASP A 100 -5.42 -7.92 19.47
CA ASP A 100 -4.60 -9.02 19.01
C ASP A 100 -4.20 -8.88 17.53
N VAL A 101 -5.08 -8.31 16.70
CA VAL A 101 -4.90 -8.22 15.24
C VAL A 101 -5.21 -6.83 14.71
N ILE A 102 -4.33 -6.28 13.87
CA ILE A 102 -4.52 -5.00 13.20
C ILE A 102 -4.51 -5.20 11.68
N GLY A 103 -5.63 -4.90 11.03
CA GLY A 103 -5.73 -4.82 9.58
C GLY A 103 -5.43 -3.40 9.10
N ILE A 104 -4.60 -3.25 8.08
CA ILE A 104 -4.25 -1.96 7.48
C ILE A 104 -4.58 -2.01 6.00
N ASP A 105 -5.57 -1.24 5.56
CA ASP A 105 -5.95 -1.13 4.15
C ASP A 105 -5.34 0.10 3.49
N GLU A 106 -5.14 0.02 2.18
CA GLU A 106 -4.51 1.07 1.35
C GLU A 106 -3.15 1.51 1.90
N ALA A 107 -2.37 0.53 2.37
CA ALA A 107 -1.17 0.74 3.16
C ALA A 107 -0.06 1.52 2.44
N GLN A 108 -0.07 1.55 1.11
CA GLN A 108 0.87 2.35 0.32
C GLN A 108 0.83 3.86 0.61
N PHE A 109 -0.22 4.35 1.29
CA PHE A 109 -0.36 5.76 1.67
C PHE A 109 0.22 6.12 3.05
N PHE A 110 0.64 5.13 3.84
CA PHE A 110 1.25 5.33 5.16
C PHE A 110 2.77 5.31 5.05
N GLU A 111 3.41 6.45 5.30
CA GLU A 111 4.87 6.57 5.25
C GLU A 111 5.53 5.85 6.44
N ASP A 112 4.86 5.81 7.59
CA ASP A 112 5.29 5.20 8.85
C ASP A 112 4.94 3.71 8.98
N LEU A 113 4.55 3.06 7.88
CA LEU A 113 4.13 1.66 7.87
C LEU A 113 5.20 0.70 8.39
N TYR A 114 6.45 0.86 7.94
CA TYR A 114 7.56 -0.02 8.35
C TYR A 114 7.78 0.03 9.87
N ASP A 115 7.92 1.24 10.41
CA ASP A 115 8.17 1.45 11.84
C ASP A 115 7.00 0.96 12.70
N PHE A 116 5.77 1.18 12.21
CA PHE A 116 4.57 0.66 12.86
C PHE A 116 4.56 -0.87 12.91
N CYS A 117 4.86 -1.54 11.80
CA CYS A 117 4.93 -3.00 11.73
C CYS A 117 6.00 -3.57 12.68
N CYS A 118 7.22 -3.02 12.66
CA CYS A 118 8.29 -3.41 13.57
C CYS A 118 7.83 -3.32 15.04
N LYS A 119 7.34 -2.14 15.45
CA LYS A 119 6.91 -1.94 16.84
C LYS A 119 5.77 -2.88 17.23
N ALA A 120 4.71 -2.92 16.43
CA ALA A 120 3.49 -3.64 16.79
C ALA A 120 3.69 -5.17 16.78
N ALA A 121 4.48 -5.71 15.85
CA ALA A 121 4.74 -7.15 15.78
C ALA A 121 5.86 -7.58 16.75
N ASP A 122 7.01 -6.91 16.72
CA ASP A 122 8.21 -7.36 17.44
C ASP A 122 8.17 -7.04 18.93
N HIS A 123 7.51 -5.95 19.33
CA HIS A 123 7.47 -5.48 20.71
C HIS A 123 6.10 -5.63 21.36
N ASP A 124 5.02 -5.37 20.62
CA ASP A 124 3.66 -5.40 21.19
C ASP A 124 2.94 -6.75 20.98
N GLY A 125 3.57 -7.71 20.28
CA GLY A 125 3.06 -9.07 20.09
C GLY A 125 1.80 -9.18 19.23
N LYS A 126 1.56 -8.20 18.34
CA LYS A 126 0.33 -8.12 17.52
C LYS A 126 0.50 -8.78 16.16
N THR A 127 -0.59 -9.37 15.65
CA THR A 127 -0.64 -9.80 14.24
C THR A 127 -1.07 -8.64 13.35
N ILE A 128 -0.24 -8.28 12.39
CA ILE A 128 -0.51 -7.19 11.43
C ILE A 128 -0.84 -7.80 10.07
N ILE A 129 -1.96 -7.37 9.48
CA ILE A 129 -2.37 -7.79 8.13
C ILE A 129 -2.46 -6.54 7.27
N VAL A 130 -1.48 -6.37 6.39
CA VAL A 130 -1.31 -5.21 5.52
C VAL A 130 -1.88 -5.50 4.14
N ALA A 131 -2.68 -4.59 3.57
CA ALA A 131 -3.14 -4.66 2.20
C ALA A 131 -2.88 -3.36 1.45
N GLY A 132 -2.39 -3.45 0.21
CA GLY A 132 -2.14 -2.28 -0.60
C GLY A 132 -1.52 -2.56 -1.97
N LEU A 133 -1.29 -1.51 -2.75
CA LEU A 133 -0.71 -1.60 -4.08
C LEU A 133 0.80 -1.88 -3.98
N ASP A 134 1.30 -2.91 -4.66
CA ASP A 134 2.75 -3.14 -4.76
C ASP A 134 3.45 -2.15 -5.69
N GLY A 135 2.71 -1.56 -6.63
CA GLY A 135 3.26 -0.51 -7.47
C GLY A 135 2.22 0.50 -7.95
N ASP A 136 2.75 1.67 -8.31
CA ASP A 136 1.99 2.75 -8.92
C ASP A 136 1.64 2.45 -10.38
N TYR A 137 1.00 3.41 -11.04
CA TYR A 137 0.64 3.29 -12.46
C TYR A 137 1.84 3.17 -13.41
N LEU A 138 3.06 3.47 -12.94
CA LEU A 138 4.33 3.37 -13.66
C LEU A 138 5.08 2.05 -13.36
N ARG A 139 4.50 1.17 -12.54
CA ARG A 139 5.10 -0.07 -11.99
C ARG A 139 6.32 0.20 -11.09
N ARG A 140 6.41 1.39 -10.49
CA ARG A 140 7.38 1.71 -9.44
C ARG A 140 6.79 1.36 -8.08
N SER A 141 7.64 1.18 -7.08
CA SER A 141 7.19 0.98 -5.70
C SER A 141 6.24 2.10 -5.27
N PHE A 142 5.12 1.75 -4.62
CA PHE A 142 4.16 2.73 -4.10
C PHE A 142 4.32 2.82 -2.59
N GLY A 143 4.81 3.96 -2.10
CA GLY A 143 5.04 4.18 -0.67
C GLY A 143 6.02 3.16 -0.09
N SER A 144 5.85 2.83 1.19
CA SER A 144 6.74 1.93 1.95
C SER A 144 6.23 0.49 2.07
N ILE A 145 5.16 0.12 1.36
CA ILE A 145 4.56 -1.23 1.48
C ILE A 145 5.51 -2.37 1.08
N LEU A 146 6.42 -2.13 0.12
CA LEU A 146 7.42 -3.12 -0.26
C LEU A 146 8.54 -3.23 0.78
N ASP A 147 8.78 -2.18 1.56
CA ASP A 147 9.80 -2.16 2.61
C ASP A 147 9.41 -3.08 3.79
N VAL A 148 8.12 -3.43 3.91
CA VAL A 148 7.60 -4.37 4.91
C VAL A 148 7.87 -5.82 4.53
N ILE A 149 8.17 -6.14 3.25
CA ILE A 149 8.36 -7.52 2.79
C ILE A 149 9.44 -8.29 3.59
N PRO A 150 10.61 -7.72 3.93
CA PRO A 150 11.61 -8.39 4.77
C PRO A 150 11.13 -8.73 6.18
N LEU A 151 10.11 -8.04 6.70
CA LEU A 151 9.50 -8.30 8.00
C LEU A 151 8.39 -9.37 7.92
N ALA A 152 7.87 -9.64 6.73
CA ALA A 152 6.62 -10.37 6.56
C ALA A 152 6.80 -11.89 6.68
N ASP A 153 6.02 -12.50 7.57
CA ASP A 153 5.83 -13.96 7.67
C ASP A 153 5.16 -14.53 6.42
N THR A 154 4.28 -13.76 5.78
CA THR A 154 3.66 -14.15 4.51
C THR A 154 3.49 -12.98 3.56
N VAL A 155 3.77 -13.20 2.28
CA VAL A 155 3.48 -12.23 1.21
C VAL A 155 2.60 -12.88 0.16
N THR A 156 1.41 -12.33 -0.05
CA THR A 156 0.43 -12.79 -1.05
C THR A 156 0.25 -11.73 -2.12
N LYS A 157 0.66 -12.03 -3.35
CA LYS A 157 0.40 -11.17 -4.51
C LYS A 157 -0.83 -11.63 -5.28
N LEU A 158 -1.93 -10.91 -5.10
CA LEU A 158 -3.18 -11.13 -5.81
C LEU A 158 -3.07 -10.66 -7.27
N THR A 159 -3.93 -11.22 -8.12
CA THR A 159 -4.05 -10.83 -9.53
C THR A 159 -5.48 -10.48 -9.86
N ALA A 160 -5.67 -9.43 -10.65
CA ALA A 160 -6.97 -9.08 -11.21
C ALA A 160 -7.19 -9.81 -12.56
N ARG A 161 -8.31 -9.52 -13.24
CA ARG A 161 -8.49 -9.87 -14.66
C ARG A 161 -8.13 -8.67 -15.53
N CYS A 162 -7.46 -8.90 -16.64
CA CYS A 162 -7.09 -7.86 -17.57
C CYS A 162 -8.32 -7.39 -18.34
N ASP A 163 -8.61 -6.09 -18.29
CA ASP A 163 -9.77 -5.51 -18.98
C ASP A 163 -9.70 -5.60 -20.51
N LEU A 164 -8.52 -5.90 -21.08
CA LEU A 164 -8.30 -5.94 -22.53
C LEU A 164 -8.32 -7.36 -23.12
N CYS A 165 -7.86 -8.40 -22.39
CA CYS A 165 -7.89 -9.80 -22.86
C CYS A 165 -8.58 -10.80 -21.93
N GLY A 166 -9.04 -10.38 -20.76
CA GLY A 166 -9.62 -11.27 -19.75
C GLY A 166 -8.62 -12.18 -19.01
N GLY A 167 -7.34 -12.21 -19.43
CA GLY A 167 -6.28 -12.96 -18.77
C GLY A 167 -5.88 -12.40 -17.40
N ARG A 168 -4.84 -12.95 -16.76
CA ARG A 168 -4.36 -12.43 -15.46
C ARG A 168 -3.74 -11.04 -15.60
N ALA A 169 -4.19 -10.11 -14.78
CA ALA A 169 -3.63 -8.77 -14.65
C ALA A 169 -2.75 -8.65 -13.41
N PHE A 170 -1.61 -7.99 -13.59
CA PHE A 170 -0.59 -7.80 -12.57
C PHE A 170 -0.28 -6.33 -12.31
N PHE A 171 -0.80 -5.43 -13.16
CA PHE A 171 -0.48 -4.01 -13.14
C PHE A 171 -1.76 -3.17 -13.18
N THR A 172 -1.67 -1.98 -12.61
CA THR A 172 -2.68 -0.93 -12.75
C THR A 172 -2.24 -0.01 -13.88
N TRP A 173 -3.11 0.20 -14.86
CA TRP A 173 -2.93 1.15 -15.95
C TRP A 173 -3.74 2.42 -15.66
N ARG A 174 -3.14 3.60 -15.85
CA ARG A 174 -3.86 4.88 -15.79
C ARG A 174 -4.37 5.25 -17.19
N LYS A 175 -5.67 5.54 -17.29
CA LYS A 175 -6.34 5.89 -18.56
C LYS A 175 -6.14 7.36 -18.97
N THR A 176 -5.73 8.21 -18.03
CA THR A 176 -5.58 9.66 -18.23
C THR A 176 -4.11 10.05 -18.44
N SER A 177 -3.89 11.25 -18.98
CA SER A 177 -2.56 11.86 -19.16
C SER A 177 -2.04 12.59 -17.91
N GLU A 178 -2.76 12.53 -16.78
CA GLU A 178 -2.30 13.14 -15.55
C GLU A 178 -1.06 12.42 -15.01
N THR A 179 -0.05 13.18 -14.59
CA THR A 179 1.26 12.65 -14.21
C THR A 179 1.45 12.49 -12.71
N LYS A 180 0.57 13.08 -11.87
CA LYS A 180 0.64 12.99 -10.40
C LYS A 180 0.62 11.53 -9.95
N THR A 181 1.57 11.08 -9.14
CA THR A 181 1.60 9.69 -8.65
C THR A 181 0.33 9.34 -7.89
N GLU A 182 -0.05 10.18 -6.94
CA GLU A 182 -1.29 10.05 -6.18
C GLU A 182 -2.43 10.80 -6.89
N LEU A 183 -3.26 10.04 -7.60
CA LEU A 183 -4.52 10.52 -8.16
C LEU A 183 -5.64 9.59 -7.70
N ILE A 184 -6.46 10.08 -6.78
CA ILE A 184 -7.53 9.30 -6.15
C ILE A 184 -8.65 9.07 -7.18
N GLY A 185 -8.90 7.82 -7.52
CA GLY A 185 -9.97 7.43 -8.43
C GLY A 185 -10.14 5.92 -8.55
N GLY A 186 -11.19 5.50 -9.24
CA GLY A 186 -11.59 4.11 -9.39
C GLY A 186 -11.42 3.62 -10.82
N SER A 187 -12.42 2.89 -11.31
CA SER A 187 -12.46 2.31 -12.67
C SER A 187 -12.58 3.36 -13.79
N ASP A 188 -12.95 4.58 -13.45
CA ASP A 188 -12.97 5.74 -14.33
C ASP A 188 -11.56 6.16 -14.75
N LEU A 189 -10.60 6.14 -13.82
CA LEU A 189 -9.21 6.56 -14.07
C LEU A 189 -8.26 5.39 -14.31
N TYR A 190 -8.58 4.21 -13.78
CA TYR A 190 -7.66 3.08 -13.77
C TYR A 190 -8.29 1.80 -14.33
N MET A 191 -7.44 0.90 -14.83
CA MET A 191 -7.83 -0.46 -15.22
C MET A 191 -6.72 -1.46 -14.93
N PRO A 192 -7.06 -2.71 -14.59
CA PRO A 192 -6.11 -3.79 -14.43
C PRO A 192 -5.65 -4.32 -15.80
N VAL A 193 -4.34 -4.48 -15.99
CA VAL A 193 -3.77 -4.99 -17.25
C VAL A 193 -2.72 -6.08 -17.05
N CYS A 194 -2.59 -6.95 -18.06
CA CYS A 194 -1.51 -7.92 -18.15
C CYS A 194 -0.21 -7.24 -18.62
N ARG A 195 0.91 -7.97 -18.57
CA ARG A 195 2.22 -7.45 -18.97
C ARG A 195 2.26 -6.98 -20.42
N GLN A 196 1.71 -7.78 -21.32
CA GLN A 196 1.70 -7.47 -22.74
C GLN A 196 1.00 -6.14 -23.01
N HIS A 197 -0.21 -5.98 -22.47
CA HIS A 197 -0.99 -4.77 -22.68
C HIS A 197 -0.43 -3.54 -21.99
N TYR A 198 0.19 -3.69 -20.82
CA TYR A 198 0.92 -2.58 -20.20
C TYR A 198 2.04 -2.10 -21.14
N VAL A 199 2.91 -3.01 -21.61
CA VAL A 199 4.07 -2.64 -22.44
C VAL A 199 3.63 -2.09 -23.79
N SER A 200 2.66 -2.72 -24.46
CA SER A 200 2.14 -2.23 -25.74
C SER A 200 1.43 -0.88 -25.60
N GLY A 201 0.71 -0.65 -24.50
CA GLY A 201 0.08 0.63 -24.20
C GLY A 201 1.11 1.75 -24.05
N GLU A 202 2.19 1.51 -23.29
CA GLU A 202 3.27 2.48 -23.10
C GLU A 202 3.93 2.84 -24.43
N SER A 203 4.25 1.84 -25.26
CA SER A 203 4.85 2.08 -26.57
C SER A 203 3.96 2.91 -27.49
N ALA A 204 2.64 2.72 -27.43
CA ALA A 204 1.68 3.51 -28.20
C ALA A 204 1.60 4.96 -27.72
N ILE A 205 1.60 5.19 -26.40
CA ILE A 205 1.63 6.54 -25.82
C ILE A 205 2.93 7.26 -26.19
N GLU A 206 4.08 6.60 -26.02
CA GLU A 206 5.38 7.18 -26.33
C GLU A 206 5.49 7.53 -27.81
N SER A 207 5.09 6.62 -28.71
CA SER A 207 5.09 6.90 -30.15
C SER A 207 4.22 8.09 -30.51
N THR A 208 3.03 8.19 -29.90
CA THR A 208 2.11 9.32 -30.11
C THR A 208 2.72 10.62 -29.60
N ARG A 209 3.38 10.58 -28.43
CA ARG A 209 4.07 11.72 -27.84
C ARG A 209 5.22 12.20 -28.72
N THR A 210 6.09 11.30 -29.20
CA THR A 210 7.19 11.63 -30.11
C THR A 210 6.68 12.30 -31.38
N VAL A 211 5.58 11.79 -31.95
CA VAL A 211 4.94 12.37 -33.13
C VAL A 211 4.41 13.78 -32.82
N LEU A 212 3.68 13.97 -31.73
CA LEU A 212 3.18 15.29 -31.32
C LEU A 212 4.30 16.30 -31.02
N GLU A 213 5.42 15.85 -30.44
CA GLU A 213 6.61 16.68 -30.22
C GLU A 213 7.31 17.03 -31.53
N SER A 214 7.34 16.12 -32.51
CA SER A 214 7.91 16.38 -33.84
C SER A 214 7.11 17.41 -34.66
N PHE A 215 5.83 17.62 -34.33
CA PHE A 215 4.98 18.65 -34.93
C PHE A 215 5.03 20.00 -34.20
N LYS A 216 5.72 20.11 -33.04
CA LYS A 216 6.02 21.40 -32.42
C LYS A 216 7.21 22.04 -33.14
N VAL A 217 6.91 22.85 -34.16
CA VAL A 217 7.89 23.71 -34.84
C VAL A 217 8.52 24.67 -33.81
N PRO A 218 9.84 24.89 -33.80
CA PRO A 218 10.44 25.94 -32.99
C PRO A 218 9.95 27.29 -33.52
N ASN A 219 9.20 28.02 -32.70
CA ASN A 219 8.81 29.38 -33.04
C ASN A 219 9.99 30.30 -32.73
N ASP A 220 10.94 30.36 -33.66
CA ASP A 220 12.07 31.28 -33.61
C ASP A 220 12.02 32.21 -34.83
N SER A 221 11.52 33.42 -34.61
CA SER A 221 11.87 34.58 -35.42
C SER A 221 11.65 35.84 -34.60
N GLN A 222 12.76 36.38 -34.10
CA GLN A 222 12.89 37.78 -33.72
C GLN A 222 12.55 38.66 -34.94
N THR A 223 11.86 39.77 -34.70
CA THR A 223 12.08 40.99 -35.48
C THR A 223 12.23 42.14 -34.50
N GLU A 224 13.48 42.56 -34.33
CA GLU A 224 13.86 43.91 -33.95
C GLU A 224 13.14 44.91 -34.86
N VAL A 225 12.51 45.92 -34.27
CA VAL A 225 12.37 47.23 -34.93
C VAL A 225 12.75 48.28 -33.92
N SER A 226 14.00 48.72 -34.03
CA SER A 226 14.50 50.00 -33.58
C SER A 226 13.78 51.15 -34.29
N ALA A 227 13.29 52.15 -33.56
CA ALA A 227 13.07 53.50 -34.06
C ALA A 227 13.15 54.52 -32.90
N ASP A 228 14.23 55.29 -32.91
CA ASP A 228 14.46 56.49 -32.10
C ASP A 228 13.77 57.74 -32.70
N LEU A 229 13.54 58.74 -31.83
CA LEU A 229 13.27 60.20 -32.05
C LEU A 229 11.86 60.56 -32.60
N ILE A 230 11.05 61.44 -32.01
CA ILE A 230 11.26 62.75 -31.34
C ILE A 230 10.35 62.88 -30.12
#